data_AF-A0A4Y2TSG8-F1
#
_entry.id   AF-A0A4Y2TSG8-F1
#
_cell.length_a   1.000
_cell.length_b   1.000
_cell.length_c   1.000
_cell.angle_alpha   90.00
_cell.angle_beta   90.00
_cell.angle_gamma   90.00
#
_symmetry.space_group_name_H-M   'P 1'
#
loop_
_entity.id
_entity.type
_entity.pdbx_description
1 polymer ?
#
loop_
_entity_poly.entity_id
_entity_poly.type
_entity_poly.pdbx_seq_one_letter_code
_entity_poly.pdbx_strand_id
1 'polypeptide(L)'
;MRPGYNIFSSPHRHKHIHLRCLKAHVGYLGNECADQLAKEAITKGDPSLLPKPLSYLKAEIKSATLSIWQDNWDNGETGRSTHDRVPSVSNKPVGWNGEKIMFVTGHGPFPSYLQSSNT
;
A
#
# COMPACT_ATOMS: atom_id res chain seq x y z
N MET A 1 11.27 -25.24 -22.84
CA MET A 1 12.28 -25.33 -21.76
C MET A 1 12.48 -23.93 -21.18
N ARG A 2 12.24 -23.75 -19.87
CA ARG A 2 12.65 -22.57 -19.09
C ARG A 2 13.05 -23.05 -17.68
N PRO A 3 14.09 -22.48 -17.04
CA PRO A 3 14.62 -23.00 -15.78
C PRO A 3 13.76 -22.54 -14.60
N GLY A 4 13.50 -23.43 -13.65
CA GLY A 4 12.81 -23.10 -12.40
C GLY A 4 13.78 -22.45 -11.40
N TYR A 5 13.37 -21.33 -10.81
CA TYR A 5 14.12 -20.63 -9.77
C TYR A 5 13.86 -21.27 -8.40
N ASN A 6 14.94 -21.52 -7.64
CA ASN A 6 14.89 -21.99 -6.26
C ASN A 6 14.56 -20.82 -5.31
N ILE A 7 13.55 -20.99 -4.48
CA ILE A 7 13.24 -20.08 -3.38
C ILE A 7 12.97 -20.93 -2.14
N PHE A 8 13.60 -20.51 -1.02
CA PHE A 8 13.56 -21.06 0.34
C PHE A 8 14.60 -22.14 0.70
N SER A 9 15.68 -21.67 1.31
CA SER A 9 16.53 -22.45 2.22
C SER A 9 16.15 -22.06 3.66
N SER A 10 15.59 -22.99 4.45
CA SER A 10 15.31 -22.80 5.87
C SER A 10 16.39 -23.49 6.73
N PRO A 11 16.84 -22.92 7.86
CA PRO A 11 17.99 -23.44 8.60
C PRO A 11 17.59 -24.50 9.64
N HIS A 12 18.38 -25.57 9.66
CA HIS A 12 18.61 -26.50 10.76
C HIS A 12 17.70 -27.74 10.91
N ARG A 13 18.20 -28.79 10.24
CA ARG A 13 18.42 -30.18 10.68
C ARG A 13 17.60 -31.22 9.92
N HIS A 14 18.00 -31.55 8.69
CA HIS A 14 17.90 -32.92 8.15
C HIS A 14 18.81 -33.08 6.91
N LYS A 15 19.33 -34.30 6.74
CA LYS A 15 20.24 -34.77 5.67
C LYS A 15 19.71 -34.42 4.27
N HIS A 16 20.62 -34.05 3.35
CA HIS A 16 20.43 -33.84 1.90
C HIS A 16 19.00 -34.09 1.39
N ILE A 17 18.13 -33.08 1.51
CA ILE A 17 16.71 -33.19 1.12
C ILE A 17 16.62 -32.89 -0.38
N HIS A 18 16.33 -33.90 -1.18
CA HIS A 18 16.03 -33.72 -2.60
C HIS A 18 14.54 -33.44 -2.78
N LEU A 19 14.22 -32.17 -3.03
CA LEU A 19 12.87 -31.76 -3.42
C LEU A 19 12.70 -32.03 -4.93
N ARG A 20 11.65 -32.76 -5.29
CA ARG A 20 11.26 -32.99 -6.68
C ARG A 20 9.78 -32.66 -6.83
N CYS A 21 9.46 -31.75 -7.73
CA CYS A 21 8.08 -31.45 -8.07
C CYS A 21 7.52 -32.61 -8.92
N LEU A 22 6.51 -33.31 -8.39
CA LEU A 22 5.78 -34.34 -9.12
C LEU A 22 4.61 -33.71 -9.84
N LYS A 23 4.28 -34.25 -11.01
CA LYS A 23 3.17 -33.75 -11.83
C LYS A 23 1.86 -33.96 -11.07
N ALA A 24 1.10 -32.89 -10.86
CA ALA A 24 -0.25 -33.01 -10.35
C ALA A 24 -1.12 -33.66 -11.43
N HIS A 25 -1.69 -34.82 -11.13
CA HIS A 25 -3.03 -35.29 -11.51
C HIS A 25 -3.16 -36.80 -11.27
N VAL A 26 -4.08 -37.15 -10.35
CA VAL A 26 -4.70 -38.45 -10.03
C VAL A 26 -3.76 -39.66 -9.85
N GLY A 27 -3.84 -40.29 -8.68
CA GLY A 27 -3.18 -41.57 -8.38
C GLY A 27 -2.01 -41.48 -7.40
N TYR A 28 -1.77 -40.32 -6.79
CA TYR A 28 -0.77 -40.18 -5.72
C TYR A 28 -1.47 -39.88 -4.39
N LEU A 29 -1.55 -40.90 -3.52
CA LEU A 29 -2.32 -40.86 -2.27
C LEU A 29 -1.96 -39.67 -1.38
N GLY A 30 -0.69 -39.29 -1.30
CA GLY A 30 -0.24 -38.14 -0.52
C GLY A 30 -0.78 -36.80 -1.04
N ASN A 31 -0.92 -36.65 -2.35
CA ASN A 31 -1.47 -35.44 -2.97
C ASN A 31 -2.99 -35.37 -2.79
N GLU A 32 -3.67 -36.50 -2.91
CA GLU A 32 -5.11 -36.61 -2.69
C GLU A 32 -5.47 -36.35 -1.23
N CYS A 33 -4.70 -36.88 -0.29
CA CYS A 33 -4.83 -36.59 1.13
C CYS A 33 -4.58 -35.11 1.43
N ALA A 34 -3.52 -34.52 0.87
CA ALA A 34 -3.25 -33.09 1.03
C ALA A 34 -4.36 -32.19 0.44
N ASP A 35 -4.90 -32.54 -0.73
CA ASP A 35 -6.01 -31.83 -1.36
C ASP A 35 -7.31 -31.95 -0.57
N GLN A 36 -7.60 -33.15 -0.04
CA GLN A 36 -8.74 -33.39 0.84
C GLN A 36 -8.61 -32.59 2.15
N LEU A 37 -7.44 -32.58 2.78
CA LEU A 37 -7.18 -31.78 3.98
C LEU A 37 -7.31 -30.29 3.72
N ALA A 38 -6.84 -29.79 2.56
CA ALA A 38 -7.01 -28.40 2.17
C ALA A 38 -8.48 -28.05 1.96
N LYS A 39 -9.26 -28.91 1.29
CA LYS A 39 -10.71 -28.75 1.12
C LYS A 39 -11.46 -28.80 2.45
N GLU A 40 -11.06 -29.67 3.37
CA GLU A 40 -11.61 -29.75 4.73
C GLU A 40 -11.28 -28.49 5.54
N ALA A 41 -10.07 -27.94 5.40
CA ALA A 41 -9.70 -26.70 6.07
C ALA A 41 -10.51 -25.49 5.56
N ILE A 42 -10.86 -25.46 4.29
CA ILE A 42 -11.73 -24.42 3.70
C ILE A 42 -13.19 -24.58 4.16
N THR A 43 -13.67 -25.81 4.34
CA THR A 43 -15.06 -26.08 4.75
C THR A 43 -15.26 -26.03 6.27
N LYS A 44 -14.25 -26.37 7.06
CA LYS A 44 -14.27 -26.34 8.54
C LYS A 44 -13.71 -25.04 9.13
N GLY A 45 -12.96 -24.27 8.35
CA GLY A 45 -12.52 -22.94 8.75
C GLY A 45 -13.74 -22.05 8.92
N ASP A 46 -13.84 -21.36 10.05
CA ASP A 46 -14.83 -20.30 10.23
C ASP A 46 -14.66 -19.34 9.05
N PRO A 47 -15.66 -19.21 8.14
CA PRO A 47 -15.61 -18.16 7.16
C PRO A 47 -15.68 -16.90 8.00
N SER A 48 -14.53 -16.30 8.28
CA SER A 48 -14.41 -15.03 8.96
C SER A 48 -15.04 -13.99 8.03
N LEU A 49 -16.38 -13.99 8.07
CA LEU A 49 -17.25 -13.03 7.45
C LEU A 49 -16.99 -11.78 8.26
N LEU A 50 -16.04 -10.98 7.80
CA LEU A 50 -15.87 -9.62 8.31
C LEU A 50 -17.29 -9.03 8.36
N PRO A 51 -17.76 -8.57 9.54
CA PRO A 51 -19.13 -8.09 9.72
C PRO A 51 -19.52 -6.99 8.72
N LYS A 52 -18.51 -6.36 8.12
CA LYS A 52 -18.63 -5.38 7.06
C LYS A 52 -17.75 -5.78 5.87
N PRO A 53 -18.16 -5.47 4.64
CA PRO A 53 -17.33 -5.67 3.46
C PRO A 53 -15.97 -4.98 3.60
N LEU A 54 -14.93 -5.58 3.03
CA LEU A 54 -13.58 -5.00 3.04
C LEU A 54 -13.54 -3.60 2.41
N SER A 55 -14.40 -3.32 1.42
CA SER A 55 -14.54 -1.99 0.82
C SER A 55 -14.97 -0.93 1.82
N TYR A 56 -15.88 -1.28 2.74
CA TYR A 56 -16.33 -0.39 3.80
C TYR A 56 -15.17 -0.07 4.76
N LEU A 57 -14.45 -1.08 5.22
CA LEU A 57 -13.29 -0.87 6.11
C LEU A 57 -12.21 0.01 5.46
N LYS A 58 -11.94 -0.21 4.16
CA LYS A 58 -11.03 0.64 3.39
C LYS A 58 -11.52 2.09 3.30
N ALA A 59 -12.82 2.31 3.12
CA ALA A 59 -13.41 3.64 3.08
C ALA A 59 -13.30 4.36 4.44
N GLU A 60 -13.59 3.67 5.55
CA GLU A 60 -13.46 4.20 6.90
C GLU A 60 -12.02 4.62 7.21
N ILE A 61 -11.05 3.75 6.94
CA ILE A 61 -9.62 4.05 7.17
C ILE A 61 -9.19 5.25 6.33
N LYS A 62 -9.62 5.31 5.07
CA LYS A 62 -9.33 6.44 4.18
C LYS A 62 -9.93 7.75 4.72
N SER A 63 -11.18 7.71 5.18
CA SER A 63 -11.87 8.87 5.74
C SER A 63 -11.19 9.37 7.02
N ALA A 64 -10.91 8.47 7.95
CA ALA A 64 -10.23 8.81 9.21
C ALA A 64 -8.83 9.37 8.96
N THR A 65 -8.08 8.77 8.04
CA THR A 65 -6.76 9.27 7.64
C THR A 65 -6.89 10.69 7.07
N LEU A 66 -7.77 10.91 6.10
CA LEU A 66 -7.98 12.25 5.52
C LEU A 66 -8.37 13.29 6.58
N SER A 67 -9.20 12.93 7.56
CA SER A 67 -9.55 13.83 8.67
C SER A 67 -8.32 14.25 9.47
N ILE A 68 -7.48 13.30 9.88
CA ILE A 68 -6.24 13.61 10.64
C ILE A 68 -5.30 14.49 9.81
N TRP A 69 -5.16 14.21 8.52
CA TRP A 69 -4.33 15.03 7.65
C TRP A 69 -4.89 16.43 7.46
N GLN A 70 -6.21 16.57 7.34
CA GLN A 70 -6.89 17.86 7.26
C GLN A 70 -6.69 18.65 8.56
N ASP A 71 -6.86 18.03 9.73
CA ASP A 71 -6.64 18.68 11.02
C ASP A 71 -5.19 19.19 11.14
N ASN A 72 -4.21 18.38 10.73
CA ASN A 72 -2.81 18.79 10.71
C ASN A 72 -2.55 19.92 9.69
N TRP A 73 -3.26 19.91 8.57
CA TRP A 73 -3.14 20.94 7.54
C TRP A 73 -3.72 22.28 8.00
N ASP A 74 -4.87 22.26 8.67
CA ASP A 74 -5.56 23.44 9.16
C ASP A 74 -4.83 24.10 10.33
N ASN A 75 -4.30 23.29 11.25
CA ASN A 75 -3.63 23.76 12.46
C ASN A 75 -2.11 23.89 12.31
N GLY A 76 -1.55 23.54 11.14
CA GLY A 76 -0.12 23.66 10.87
C GLY A 76 0.30 25.11 10.63
N GLU A 77 1.42 25.52 11.23
CA GLU A 77 2.02 26.85 11.04
C GLU A 77 2.88 26.94 9.77
N THR A 78 3.38 25.81 9.27
CA THR A 78 4.25 25.78 8.08
C THR A 78 3.42 25.73 6.80
N GLY A 79 3.82 26.50 5.78
CA GLY A 79 3.19 26.42 4.46
C GLY A 79 1.82 27.09 4.36
N ARG A 80 1.52 28.10 5.20
CA ARG A 80 0.23 28.82 5.19
C ARG A 80 -0.15 29.39 3.82
N SER A 81 0.81 29.92 3.06
CA SER A 81 0.56 30.39 1.69
C SER A 81 0.08 29.28 0.73
N THR A 82 0.50 28.04 0.99
CA THR A 82 0.01 26.86 0.26
C THR A 82 -1.37 26.46 0.75
N HIS A 83 -1.62 26.51 2.07
CA HIS A 83 -2.93 26.27 2.68
C HIS A 83 -4.00 27.24 2.14
N ASP A 84 -3.70 28.54 2.07
CA ASP A 84 -4.64 29.56 1.55
C ASP A 84 -5.10 29.27 0.11
N ARG A 85 -4.25 28.61 -0.69
CA ARG A 85 -4.54 28.26 -2.08
C ARG A 85 -5.16 26.87 -2.22
N VAL A 86 -4.81 25.95 -1.33
CA VAL A 86 -5.29 24.56 -1.31
C VAL A 86 -5.69 24.23 0.13
N PRO A 87 -6.87 24.68 0.58
CA PRO A 87 -7.27 24.54 1.99
C PRO A 87 -7.70 23.11 2.34
N SER A 88 -8.01 22.27 1.34
CA SER A 88 -8.48 20.91 1.58
C SER A 88 -7.48 19.86 1.12
N VAL A 89 -7.21 18.90 2.00
CA VAL A 89 -6.43 17.71 1.71
C VAL A 89 -7.28 16.73 0.91
N SER A 90 -6.74 16.25 -0.20
CA SER A 90 -7.40 15.23 -1.00
C SER A 90 -6.38 14.30 -1.66
N ASN A 91 -6.83 13.08 -2.01
CA ASN A 91 -6.01 12.13 -2.77
C ASN A 91 -5.97 12.46 -4.27
N LYS A 92 -6.62 13.53 -4.72
CA LYS A 92 -6.60 13.95 -6.12
C LYS A 92 -5.50 15.00 -6.30
N PRO A 93 -4.72 14.94 -7.38
CA PRO A 93 -3.77 16.00 -7.68
C PRO A 93 -4.51 17.32 -7.93
N VAL A 94 -3.93 18.42 -7.45
CA VAL A 94 -4.50 19.78 -7.54
C VAL A 94 -4.48 20.33 -9.00
N GLY A 95 -3.92 19.57 -9.96
CA GLY A 95 -3.87 19.96 -11.37
C GLY A 95 -2.85 21.07 -11.66
N TRP A 96 -1.97 21.38 -10.71
CA TRP A 96 -0.89 22.34 -10.90
C TRP A 96 0.29 21.72 -11.66
N ASN A 97 0.93 22.50 -12.53
CA ASN A 97 2.18 22.10 -13.16
C ASN A 97 3.34 22.23 -12.16
N GLY A 98 4.50 21.66 -12.49
CA GLY A 98 5.67 21.67 -11.60
C GLY A 98 6.11 23.06 -11.18
N GLU A 99 6.07 24.03 -12.10
CA GLU A 99 6.45 25.43 -11.83
C GLU A 99 5.54 26.09 -10.78
N LYS A 100 4.22 25.90 -10.91
CA LYS A 100 3.24 26.41 -9.94
C LYS A 100 3.41 25.75 -8.57
N ILE A 101 3.73 24.46 -8.53
CA ILE A 101 4.03 23.76 -7.29
C ILE A 101 5.28 24.36 -6.65
N MET A 102 6.40 24.46 -7.38
CA MET A 102 7.65 25.04 -6.90
C MET A 102 7.49 26.48 -6.41
N PHE A 103 6.71 27.30 -7.13
CA PHE A 103 6.45 28.67 -6.75
C PHE A 103 5.67 28.76 -5.43
N VAL A 104 4.60 27.96 -5.28
CA VAL A 104 3.72 28.02 -4.10
C VAL A 104 4.38 27.40 -2.86
N THR A 105 5.15 26.33 -3.03
CA THR A 105 5.88 25.69 -1.93
C THR A 105 7.20 26.39 -1.58
N GLY A 106 7.56 27.45 -2.33
CA GLY A 106 8.85 28.13 -2.17
C GLY A 106 10.06 27.25 -2.52
N HIS A 107 9.84 26.15 -3.24
CA HIS A 107 10.84 25.13 -3.54
C HIS A 107 11.27 25.23 -5.00
N GLY A 108 12.14 26.17 -5.33
CA GLY A 108 12.69 26.34 -6.68
C GLY A 108 13.75 27.43 -6.72
N PRO A 109 14.45 27.62 -7.86
CA PRO A 109 15.43 28.69 -8.05
C PRO A 109 14.76 30.07 -8.20
N PHE A 110 13.66 30.29 -7.48
CA PHE A 110 13.02 31.59 -7.40
C PHE A 110 13.81 32.42 -6.39
N PRO A 111 14.43 33.52 -6.81
CA PRO A 111 15.14 34.39 -5.90
C PRO A 111 14.17 34.86 -4.80
N SER A 112 14.43 34.47 -3.54
CA SER A 112 13.65 34.84 -2.35
C SER A 112 13.67 36.36 -2.04
N TYR A 113 14.29 37.15 -2.92
CA TYR A 113 14.64 38.55 -2.73
C TYR A 113 13.82 39.52 -3.61
N LEU A 114 12.68 39.12 -4.19
CA LEU A 114 11.71 40.08 -4.76
C LEU A 114 10.92 40.81 -3.66
N GLN A 115 11.64 41.41 -2.72
CA GLN A 115 11.12 42.44 -1.83
C GLN A 115 12.13 43.58 -1.72
N SER A 116 12.29 44.31 -2.82
CA SER A 116 12.76 45.69 -2.79
C SER A 116 12.23 46.46 -4.00
N SER A 117 11.02 47.02 -3.87
CA SER A 117 10.65 48.31 -4.47
C SER A 117 9.17 48.60 -4.21
N ASN A 118 8.93 49.60 -3.36
CA ASN A 118 7.84 50.59 -3.30
C ASN A 118 7.65 50.97 -1.82
N THR A 119 8.52 51.87 -1.31
CA THR A 119 8.33 53.32 -1.07
C THR A 119 7.53 53.60 0.19
#